data_AF-A0A7C5DGI4-F1
#
_entry.id   AF-A0A7C5DGI4-F1
#
_cell.length_a   1.000
_cell.length_b   1.000
_cell.length_c   1.000
_cell.angle_alpha   90.00
_cell.angle_beta   90.00
_cell.angle_gamma   90.00
#
_symmetry.space_group_name_H-M   'P 1'
#
loop_
_entity.id
_entity.type
_entity.pdbx_description
1 polymer ?
#
loop_
_entity_poly.entity_id
_entity_poly.type
_entity_poly.pdbx_seq_one_letter_code
_entity_poly.pdbx_strand_id
1 'polypeptide(L)'
;MRLAVLFSGGKDSTYALHKALRREEVACLITIISKNKESYMFHTPNIDLTELQAKAIGLPLIKKETRGEKEEELRDLKEAIIRAKEEFSVEGIVTGAVESIYQATRIQRICDELGLWCFNPLWKKDQEELLRETLSHGFKTIISGVFA
;
A
#
# COMPACT_ATOMS: atom_id res chain seq x y z
N MET A 1 2.67 10.66 14.43
CA MET A 1 2.59 9.19 14.46
C MET A 1 3.59 8.60 13.48
N ARG A 2 4.11 7.40 13.76
CA ARG A 2 4.94 6.63 12.82
C ARG A 2 4.06 5.73 11.99
N LEU A 3 4.11 5.85 10.66
CA LEU A 3 3.24 5.12 9.74
C LEU A 3 4.03 4.16 8.84
N ALA A 4 3.41 3.04 8.47
CA ALA A 4 3.83 2.26 7.31
C ALA A 4 2.83 2.42 6.17
N VAL A 5 3.30 2.38 4.93
CA VAL A 5 2.44 2.49 3.74
C VAL A 5 2.39 1.16 2.99
N LEU A 6 1.18 0.67 2.70
CA LEU A 6 0.99 -0.43 1.77
C LEU A 6 1.33 0.06 0.36
N PHE A 7 2.44 -0.44 -0.17
CA PHE A 7 3.09 0.10 -1.34
C PHE A 7 3.12 -0.95 -2.46
N SER A 8 2.56 -0.59 -3.61
CA SER A 8 2.53 -1.44 -4.81
C SER A 8 3.35 -0.88 -5.97
N GLY A 9 3.87 0.33 -5.82
CA GLY A 9 4.55 1.06 -6.88
C GLY A 9 3.64 1.69 -7.94
N GLY A 10 2.34 1.42 -7.88
CA GLY A 10 1.33 2.07 -8.72
C GLY A 10 1.05 3.52 -8.31
N LYS A 11 0.25 4.22 -9.13
CA LYS A 11 -0.10 5.63 -8.90
C LYS A 11 -0.73 5.87 -7.53
N ASP A 12 -1.66 5.02 -7.10
CA ASP A 12 -2.48 5.27 -5.92
C ASP A 12 -1.68 5.04 -4.64
N SER A 13 -0.90 3.96 -4.56
CA SER A 13 -0.04 3.71 -3.40
C SER A 13 1.09 4.74 -3.29
N THR A 14 1.66 5.18 -4.42
CA THR A 14 2.67 6.24 -4.43
C THR A 14 2.08 7.61 -4.04
N TYR A 15 0.88 7.93 -4.49
CA TYR A 15 0.22 9.18 -4.12
C TYR A 15 -0.31 9.15 -2.67
N ALA A 16 -0.76 7.99 -2.17
CA ALA A 16 -1.08 7.81 -0.75
C ALA A 16 0.16 8.03 0.13
N LEU A 17 1.32 7.49 -0.26
CA LEU A 17 2.60 7.78 0.38
C LEU A 17 2.92 9.28 0.37
N HIS A 18 2.74 9.96 -0.77
CA HIS A 18 2.97 11.40 -0.87
C HIS A 18 2.10 12.20 0.10
N LYS A 19 0.81 11.85 0.24
CA LYS A 19 -0.08 12.50 1.21
C LYS A 19 0.32 12.20 2.65
N ALA A 20 0.76 10.98 2.95
CA ALA A 20 1.20 10.58 4.28
C ALA A 20 2.46 11.35 4.71
N LEU A 21 3.50 11.41 3.84
CA LEU A 21 4.76 12.11 4.08
C LEU A 21 4.59 13.61 4.38
N ARG A 22 3.49 14.24 3.93
CA ARG A 22 3.20 15.65 4.20
C ARG A 22 2.55 15.90 5.57
N ARG A 23 2.07 14.85 6.24
CA ARG A 23 1.31 14.96 7.48
C ARG A 23 2.00 14.29 8.66
N GLU A 24 2.66 13.17 8.42
CA GLU A 24 3.19 12.27 9.46
C GLU A 24 4.53 11.67 9.05
N GLU A 25 5.23 11.05 10.00
CA GLU A 25 6.45 10.29 9.73
C GLU A 25 6.09 8.94 9.07
N VAL A 26 6.65 8.67 7.88
CA VAL A 26 6.56 7.34 7.26
C VAL A 26 7.85 6.58 7.54
N ALA A 27 7.77 5.51 8.31
CA ALA A 27 8.93 4.76 8.78
C ALA A 27 9.35 3.64 7.82
N CYS A 28 8.40 3.02 7.12
CA CYS A 28 8.69 2.00 6.12
C CYS A 28 7.55 1.81 5.10
N LEU A 29 7.86 1.08 4.04
CA LEU A 29 6.93 0.62 3.03
C LEU A 29 6.68 -0.88 3.21
N ILE A 30 5.50 -1.36 2.83
CA ILE A 30 5.15 -2.78 2.86
C ILE A 30 4.65 -3.19 1.47
N THR A 31 5.34 -4.12 0.84
CA THR A 31 4.94 -4.75 -0.43
C THR A 31 4.60 -6.22 -0.18
N ILE A 32 3.40 -6.64 -0.60
CA ILE A 32 3.04 -8.06 -0.66
C ILE A 32 3.19 -8.57 -2.09
N ILE A 33 3.95 -9.64 -2.26
CA ILE A 33 4.25 -10.27 -3.55
C ILE A 33 3.43 -11.55 -3.65
N SER A 34 2.32 -11.48 -4.38
CA SER A 34 1.45 -12.64 -4.62
C SER A 34 1.99 -13.51 -5.75
N LYS A 35 2.11 -14.83 -5.50
CA LYS A 35 2.37 -15.83 -6.56
C LYS A 35 1.14 -16.05 -7.44
N ASN A 36 -0.06 -15.77 -6.93
CA ASN A 36 -1.27 -15.75 -7.71
C ASN A 36 -1.34 -14.45 -8.52
N LYS A 37 -1.19 -14.57 -9.85
CA LYS A 37 -1.24 -13.45 -10.80
C LYS A 37 -2.60 -12.74 -10.83
N GLU A 38 -3.66 -13.44 -10.42
CA GLU A 38 -5.04 -12.95 -10.37
C GLU A 38 -5.51 -12.68 -8.92
N SER A 39 -4.59 -12.34 -8.00
CA SER A 39 -4.99 -11.99 -6.63
C SER A 39 -5.96 -10.81 -6.64
N TYR A 40 -7.12 -11.00 -6.00
CA TYR A 40 -8.13 -9.96 -5.81
C TYR A 40 -7.68 -8.85 -4.84
N MET A 41 -6.60 -9.08 -4.08
CA MET A 41 -6.17 -8.21 -3.00
C MET A 41 -4.90 -7.42 -3.34
N PHE A 42 -3.98 -7.99 -4.11
CA PHE A 42 -2.68 -7.37 -4.38
C PHE A 42 -2.41 -7.08 -5.84
N HIS A 43 -1.79 -5.93 -6.08
CA HIS A 43 -1.26 -5.56 -7.38
C HIS A 43 -0.01 -6.41 -7.69
N THR A 44 -0.07 -7.21 -8.75
CA THR A 44 1.02 -8.09 -9.18
C THR A 44 1.94 -7.50 -10.27
N PRO A 45 1.48 -6.61 -11.17
CA PRO A 45 2.36 -6.07 -12.21
C PRO A 45 3.52 -5.27 -11.63
N ASN A 46 4.74 -5.53 -12.12
CA ASN A 46 5.96 -4.77 -11.79
C ASN A 46 6.26 -4.64 -10.29
N ILE A 47 5.77 -5.57 -9.48
CA ILE A 47 5.91 -5.49 -8.03
C ILE A 47 7.39 -5.52 -7.58
N ASP A 48 8.26 -6.15 -8.37
CA ASP A 48 9.71 -6.17 -8.15
C ASP A 48 10.36 -4.78 -8.29
N LEU A 49 9.74 -3.85 -9.02
CA LEU A 49 10.22 -2.47 -9.15
C LEU A 49 10.01 -1.65 -7.86
N THR A 50 9.16 -2.13 -6.94
CA THR A 50 8.93 -1.43 -5.67
C THR A 50 10.20 -1.29 -4.84
N GLU A 51 11.16 -2.21 -4.98
CA GLU A 51 12.47 -2.13 -4.31
C GLU A 51 13.31 -0.97 -4.85
N LEU A 52 13.31 -0.76 -6.17
CA LEU A 52 13.99 0.38 -6.78
C LEU A 52 13.32 1.70 -6.38
N GLN A 53 11.99 1.74 -6.33
CA GLN A 53 11.24 2.91 -5.89
C GLN A 53 11.51 3.21 -4.41
N ALA A 54 11.47 2.22 -3.53
CA ALA A 54 11.77 2.38 -2.11
C ALA A 54 13.18 2.92 -1.89
N LYS A 55 14.17 2.39 -2.62
CA LYS A 55 15.55 2.88 -2.60
C LYS A 55 15.65 4.33 -3.08
N ALA A 56 14.93 4.69 -4.15
CA ALA A 56 14.92 6.07 -4.66
C ALA A 56 14.23 7.04 -3.70
N ILE A 57 13.19 6.60 -2.98
CA ILE A 57 12.49 7.38 -1.96
C ILE A 57 13.34 7.50 -0.68
N GLY A 58 14.23 6.53 -0.42
CA GLY A 58 15.07 6.47 0.78
C GLY A 58 14.36 5.84 1.98
N LEU A 59 13.34 5.00 1.75
CA LEU A 59 12.60 4.31 2.82
C LEU A 59 12.88 2.81 2.83
N PRO A 60 12.95 2.18 4.02
CA PRO A 60 12.99 0.73 4.15
C PRO A 60 11.75 0.07 3.52
N LEU A 61 11.95 -1.10 2.93
CA LEU A 61 10.86 -1.89 2.33
C LEU A 61 10.77 -3.27 2.98
N ILE A 62 9.63 -3.56 3.59
CA ILE A 62 9.25 -4.91 4.00
C ILE A 62 8.60 -5.59 2.78
N LYS A 63 9.25 -6.64 2.28
CA LYS A 63 8.67 -7.54 1.28
C LYS A 63 8.15 -8.80 1.96
N LYS A 64 6.95 -9.25 1.61
CA LYS A 64 6.38 -10.51 2.07
C LYS A 64 5.75 -11.24 0.90
N GLU A 65 6.15 -12.49 0.68
CA GLU A 65 5.49 -13.35 -0.31
C GLU A 65 4.18 -13.90 0.24
N THR A 66 3.20 -14.09 -0.64
CA THR A 66 1.98 -14.84 -0.36
C THR A 66 1.67 -15.80 -1.50
N ARG A 67 1.01 -16.91 -1.20
CA ARG A 67 0.43 -17.79 -2.23
C ARG A 67 -0.74 -17.14 -2.96
N GLY A 68 -1.34 -16.09 -2.37
CA GLY A 68 -2.52 -15.41 -2.92
C GLY A 68 -3.77 -16.29 -2.87
N GLU A 69 -3.80 -17.22 -1.89
CA GLU A 69 -4.97 -17.99 -1.54
C GLU A 69 -5.89 -17.11 -0.70
N LYS A 70 -7.18 -17.08 -1.07
CA LYS A 70 -8.16 -16.18 -0.46
C LYS A 70 -8.20 -16.39 1.06
N GLU A 71 -8.20 -15.29 1.82
CA GLU A 71 -8.12 -15.24 3.29
C GLU A 71 -6.76 -15.65 3.90
N GLU A 72 -6.01 -16.58 3.31
CA GLU A 72 -4.62 -16.85 3.76
C GLU A 72 -3.70 -15.67 3.49
N GLU A 73 -3.91 -14.99 2.37
CA GLU A 73 -3.17 -13.78 1.99
C GLU A 73 -3.32 -12.64 3.01
N LEU A 74 -4.38 -12.66 3.85
CA LEU A 74 -4.58 -11.73 4.94
C LEU A 74 -3.70 -12.03 6.15
N ARG A 75 -3.38 -13.31 6.38
CA ARG A 75 -2.41 -13.72 7.40
C ARG A 75 -1.02 -13.25 7.02
N ASP A 76 -0.64 -13.42 5.77
CA ASP A 76 0.64 -12.92 5.25
C ASP A 76 0.75 -11.40 5.36
N LEU A 77 -0.32 -10.66 5.01
CA LEU A 77 -0.37 -9.21 5.21
C LEU A 77 -0.24 -8.85 6.69
N LYS A 78 -0.97 -9.54 7.57
CA LYS A 78 -0.92 -9.31 9.02
C LYS A 78 0.49 -9.51 9.56
N GLU A 79 1.18 -10.56 9.15
CA GLU A 79 2.58 -10.81 9.53
C GLU A 79 3.52 -9.69 9.06
N ALA A 80 3.33 -9.18 7.84
CA ALA A 80 4.11 -8.04 7.34
C ALA A 80 3.86 -6.76 8.15
N ILE A 81 2.60 -6.52 8.56
CA ILE A 81 2.22 -5.39 9.42
C ILE A 81 2.79 -5.54 10.84
N ILE A 82 2.76 -6.75 11.41
CA ILE A 82 3.39 -7.04 12.72
C ILE A 82 4.88 -6.73 12.64
N ARG A 83 5.55 -7.18 11.59
CA ARG A 83 6.97 -6.89 11.36
C ARG A 83 7.23 -5.39 11.28
N ALA A 84 6.38 -4.63 10.58
CA ALA A 84 6.49 -3.18 10.54
C ALA A 84 6.34 -2.54 11.93
N LYS A 85 5.39 -3.03 12.73
CA LYS A 85 5.15 -2.57 14.10
C LYS A 85 6.35 -2.84 15.00
N GLU A 86 6.96 -4.01 14.89
CA GLU A 86 8.08 -4.43 15.73
C GLU A 86 9.41 -3.78 15.32
N GLU A 87 9.75 -3.78 14.01
CA GLU A 87 11.04 -3.28 13.52
C GLU A 87 11.09 -1.75 13.42
N PHE A 88 9.96 -1.10 13.16
CA PHE A 88 9.90 0.34 12.87
C PHE A 88 9.04 1.14 13.84
N SER A 89 8.44 0.47 14.83
CA SER A 89 7.56 1.09 15.85
C SER A 89 6.40 1.86 15.22
N VAL A 90 5.78 1.31 14.17
CA VAL A 90 4.63 1.98 13.52
C VAL A 90 3.38 1.89 14.38
N GLU A 91 2.61 2.98 14.36
CA GLU A 91 1.36 3.19 15.09
C GLU A 91 0.14 3.18 14.15
N GLY A 92 0.38 3.17 12.83
CA GLY A 92 -0.69 3.10 11.85
C GLY A 92 -0.24 2.68 10.46
N ILE A 93 -1.21 2.27 9.65
CA ILE A 93 -1.04 1.81 8.27
C ILE A 93 -1.78 2.75 7.33
N VAL A 94 -1.13 3.14 6.24
CA VAL A 94 -1.72 3.88 5.14
C VAL A 94 -1.98 2.95 3.98
N THR A 95 -3.19 3.02 3.42
CA THR A 95 -3.59 2.29 2.21
C THR A 95 -3.91 3.26 1.07
N GLY A 96 -3.63 2.83 -0.16
CA GLY A 96 -4.00 3.54 -1.40
C GLY A 96 -5.34 3.10 -2.00
N ALA A 97 -6.19 2.39 -1.26
CA ALA A 97 -7.48 1.89 -1.77
C ALA A 97 -8.45 3.05 -2.09
N VAL A 98 -8.89 3.18 -3.34
CA VAL A 98 -9.78 4.29 -3.74
C VAL A 98 -11.24 3.94 -3.47
N GLU A 99 -11.77 2.86 -4.06
CA GLU A 99 -13.19 2.46 -3.93
C GLU A 99 -13.41 1.04 -3.40
N SER A 100 -12.36 0.22 -3.33
CA SER A 100 -12.49 -1.19 -2.95
C SER A 100 -12.84 -1.35 -1.47
N ILE A 101 -14.14 -1.51 -1.19
CA ILE A 101 -14.67 -1.85 0.15
C ILE A 101 -14.07 -3.17 0.63
N TYR A 102 -13.87 -4.13 -0.27
CA TYR A 102 -13.28 -5.43 0.04
C TYR A 102 -11.87 -5.30 0.64
N GLN A 103 -11.01 -4.48 0.04
CA GLN A 103 -9.65 -4.22 0.55
C GLN A 103 -9.69 -3.37 1.83
N ALA A 104 -10.44 -2.27 1.82
CA ALA A 104 -10.49 -1.34 2.94
C ALA A 104 -10.97 -2.01 4.24
N THR A 105 -12.03 -2.81 4.16
CA THR A 105 -12.59 -3.49 5.35
C THR A 105 -11.64 -4.52 5.94
N ARG A 106 -10.90 -5.26 5.12
CA ARG A 106 -9.92 -6.27 5.60
C ARG A 106 -8.69 -5.63 6.23
N ILE A 107 -8.15 -4.58 5.61
CA ILE A 107 -7.01 -3.85 6.15
C ILE A 107 -7.40 -3.19 7.49
N GLN A 108 -8.59 -2.57 7.55
CA GLN A 108 -9.12 -2.00 8.79
C GLN A 108 -9.19 -3.06 9.90
N ARG A 109 -9.75 -4.22 9.61
CA ARG A 109 -9.89 -5.31 10.58
C ARG A 109 -8.55 -5.79 11.14
N ILE A 110 -7.54 -5.93 10.28
CA ILE A 110 -6.18 -6.28 10.70
C ILE A 110 -5.58 -5.17 11.59
N CYS A 111 -5.77 -3.91 11.23
CA CYS A 111 -5.28 -2.78 12.03
C CYS A 111 -5.94 -2.75 13.41
N ASP A 112 -7.27 -2.94 13.48
CA ASP A 112 -8.03 -2.99 14.74
C ASP A 112 -7.53 -4.11 15.65
N GLU A 113 -7.34 -5.32 15.10
CA GLU A 113 -6.79 -6.48 15.83
C GLU A 113 -5.38 -6.23 16.39
N LEU A 114 -4.59 -5.38 15.72
CA LEU A 114 -3.22 -5.05 16.11
C LEU A 114 -3.13 -3.75 16.93
N GLY A 115 -4.25 -3.08 17.20
CA GLY A 115 -4.27 -1.78 17.88
C GLY A 115 -3.54 -0.69 17.09
N LEU A 116 -3.61 -0.74 15.76
CA LEU A 116 -3.02 0.23 14.83
C LEU A 116 -4.10 1.10 14.21
N TRP A 117 -3.75 2.34 13.90
CA TRP A 117 -4.63 3.19 13.10
C TRP A 117 -4.61 2.77 11.62
N CYS A 118 -5.75 2.90 10.94
CA CYS A 118 -5.86 2.67 9.50
C CYS A 118 -6.24 3.98 8.80
N PHE A 119 -5.37 4.44 7.90
CA PHE A 119 -5.55 5.68 7.16
C PHE A 119 -5.74 5.38 5.68
N ASN A 120 -6.80 5.95 5.10
CA ASN A 120 -7.03 5.87 3.67
C ASN A 120 -7.25 7.28 3.07
N PRO A 121 -6.17 7.98 2.66
CA PRO A 121 -6.26 9.35 2.18
C PRO A 121 -6.92 9.50 0.80
N LEU A 122 -7.16 8.40 0.09
CA LEU A 122 -7.74 8.39 -1.25
C LEU A 122 -9.18 7.87 -1.29
N TRP A 123 -9.73 7.47 -0.14
CA TRP A 123 -11.02 6.81 -0.04
C TRP A 123 -12.15 7.63 -0.65
N LYS A 124 -12.88 7.03 -1.60
CA LYS A 124 -14.03 7.60 -2.30
C LYS A 124 -13.77 8.97 -2.95
N LYS A 125 -12.51 9.31 -3.25
CA LYS A 125 -12.20 10.45 -4.11
C LYS A 125 -12.65 10.16 -5.53
N ASP A 126 -13.11 11.20 -6.22
CA ASP A 126 -13.35 11.12 -7.64
C ASP A 126 -12.06 10.72 -8.38
N GLN A 127 -12.14 9.73 -9.26
CA GLN A 127 -10.96 9.13 -9.88
C GLN A 127 -10.31 10.05 -10.91
N GLU A 128 -11.11 10.88 -11.60
CA GLU A 128 -10.60 11.85 -12.56
C GLU A 128 -9.87 12.98 -11.81
N GLU A 129 -10.48 13.50 -10.74
CA GLU A 129 -9.85 14.47 -9.85
C GLU A 129 -8.56 13.91 -9.26
N LEU A 130 -8.56 12.66 -8.80
CA LEU A 130 -7.37 12.00 -8.25
C LEU A 130 -6.23 11.92 -9.28
N LEU A 131 -6.54 11.62 -10.53
CA LEU A 131 -5.56 11.60 -11.61
C LEU A 131 -5.03 13.01 -11.90
N ARG A 132 -5.91 14.01 -12.00
CA ARG A 132 -5.54 15.42 -12.21
C ARG A 132 -4.67 15.95 -11.07
N GLU A 133 -5.04 15.66 -9.83
CA GLU A 133 -4.25 15.95 -8.63
C GLU A 133 -2.86 15.31 -8.73
N THR A 134 -2.78 14.01 -9.04
CA THR A 134 -1.52 13.27 -9.15
C THR A 134 -0.59 13.94 -10.17
N LEU A 135 -1.10 14.27 -11.36
CA LEU A 135 -0.35 14.95 -12.42
C LEU A 135 0.08 16.36 -12.02
N SER A 136 -0.79 17.13 -11.35
CA SER A 136 -0.48 18.49 -10.90
C SER A 136 0.66 18.55 -9.88
N HIS A 137 0.88 17.45 -9.13
CA HIS A 137 2.00 17.30 -8.19
C HIS A 137 3.29 16.84 -8.87
N GLY A 138 3.33 16.76 -10.20
CA GLY A 138 4.53 16.42 -10.98
C GLY A 138 4.82 14.91 -11.08
N PHE A 139 3.88 14.06 -10.69
CA PHE A 139 4.04 12.61 -10.85
C PHE A 139 4.03 12.23 -12.33
N LYS A 140 5.01 11.39 -12.71
CA LYS A 140 5.03 10.72 -14.01
C LYS A 140 4.48 9.31 -13.83
N THR A 141 3.31 9.04 -14.39
CA THR A 141 2.65 7.74 -14.32
C THR A 141 2.72 7.05 -15.69
N ILE A 142 3.05 5.77 -15.69
CA ILE A 142 3.11 4.94 -16.91
C ILE A 142 2.05 3.85 -16.79
N ILE A 143 1.25 3.67 -17.84
CA ILE A 143 0.34 2.53 -17.94
C ILE A 143 1.17 1.30 -18.23
N SER A 144 1.19 0.36 -17.29
CA SER A 144 2.01 -0.86 -17.39
C SER A 144 1.21 -2.14 -17.60
N GLY A 145 -0.12 -2.04 -17.66
CA GLY A 145 -1.02 -3.16 -17.91
C GLY A 145 -2.43 -2.66 -18.20
N VAL A 146 -3.11 -3.35 -19.10
CA VAL A 146 -4.52 -3.16 -19.41
C VAL A 146 -5.12 -4.55 -19.46
N PHE A 147 -6.22 -4.76 -18.74
CA PHE A 147 -6.89 -6.05 -18.62
C PHE A 147 -8.34 -5.87 -19.08
N ALA A 148 -8.80 -6.79 -19.92
CA ALA A 148 -10.12 -6.78 -20.54
C ALA A 148 -11.07 -7.72 -19.82
#